data_AF-A0A7S0NSN1-F1
#
_entry.id   AF-A0A7S0NSN1-F1
#
_cell.length_a   1.000
_cell.length_b   1.000
_cell.length_c   1.000
_cell.angle_alpha   90.00
_cell.angle_beta   90.00
_cell.angle_gamma   90.00
#
_symmetry.space_group_name_H-M   'P 1'
#
loop_
_entity.id
_entity.type
_entity.pdbx_description
1 polymer ?
#
loop_
_entity_poly.entity_id
_entity_poly.type
_entity_poly.pdbx_seq_one_letter_code
_entity_poly.pdbx_strand_id
1 'polypeptide(L)'
;VQQARITNQAHPQRSDSQAKSTMVLTAYGSVLSRTTTEEGALAELDTKSKSVPYSKQERLPPWTYSDIRWGMAIYISLTQFLGFVGIFFLPYCRLPTLAWAFMLWPISGFGITGGAHRLWAHRSYKANFVFRFATMLANSVANQGTIYHWARDHRTHHFHSETVAGMRMSVRVL
;
A
#
# COMPACT_ATOMS: atom_id res chain seq x y z
N VAL A 1 61.43 -52.11 -22.19
CA VAL A 1 62.30 -52.82 -21.22
C VAL A 1 62.29 -52.02 -19.93
N GLN A 2 61.66 -52.57 -18.88
CA GLN A 2 61.86 -52.32 -17.43
C GLN A 2 61.64 -50.89 -16.88
N GLN A 3 61.06 -50.63 -15.70
CA GLN A 3 60.63 -51.48 -14.58
C GLN A 3 59.76 -50.66 -13.62
N ALA A 4 58.92 -51.37 -12.87
CA ALA A 4 58.10 -50.88 -11.76
C ALA A 4 58.94 -50.50 -10.52
N ARG A 5 58.36 -49.67 -9.63
CA ARG A 5 58.60 -49.82 -8.18
C ARG A 5 57.35 -49.46 -7.38
N ILE A 6 56.75 -50.50 -6.82
CA ILE A 6 55.70 -50.51 -5.79
C ILE A 6 56.41 -50.71 -4.44
N THR A 7 55.97 -49.97 -3.41
CA THR A 7 55.99 -50.35 -1.97
C THR A 7 55.00 -49.41 -1.25
N ASN A 8 53.80 -49.84 -0.81
CA ASN A 8 53.46 -50.47 0.50
C ASN A 8 53.95 -49.62 1.70
N GLN A 9 53.18 -49.29 2.76
CA GLN A 9 52.03 -49.95 3.41
C GLN A 9 51.46 -49.07 4.56
N ALA A 10 50.27 -49.46 5.07
CA ALA A 10 49.74 -49.30 6.45
C ALA A 10 48.73 -48.17 6.81
N HIS A 11 47.45 -48.57 6.90
CA HIS A 11 46.41 -48.11 7.85
C HIS A 11 46.74 -48.67 9.27
N PRO A 12 46.32 -48.16 10.46
CA PRO A 12 44.91 -47.90 10.88
C PRO A 12 44.73 -46.68 11.85
N GLN A 13 43.59 -46.00 12.01
CA GLN A 13 42.49 -46.26 12.94
C GLN A 13 41.71 -44.93 13.17
N ARG A 14 40.36 -45.00 13.12
CA ARG A 14 39.35 -44.26 13.93
C ARG A 14 39.38 -42.73 14.08
N SER A 15 38.29 -42.11 13.60
CA SER A 15 37.34 -41.40 14.49
C SER A 15 35.96 -41.21 13.84
N ASP A 16 35.06 -42.17 14.07
CA ASP A 16 33.63 -42.17 13.70
C ASP A 16 32.78 -41.11 14.44
N SER A 17 33.35 -39.95 14.81
CA SER A 17 32.63 -38.95 15.63
C SER A 17 32.06 -37.76 14.84
N GLN A 18 32.33 -37.62 13.54
CA GLN A 18 31.86 -36.47 12.75
C GLN A 18 30.54 -36.67 12.01
N ALA A 19 30.04 -37.90 11.86
CA ALA A 19 28.87 -38.17 11.01
C ALA A 19 27.51 -37.93 11.69
N LYS A 20 27.44 -37.72 13.02
CA LYS A 20 26.15 -37.67 13.75
C LYS A 20 25.66 -36.29 14.15
N SER A 21 26.48 -35.23 14.09
CA SER A 21 26.04 -33.86 14.42
C SER A 21 25.49 -33.07 13.23
N THR A 22 25.70 -33.53 12.01
CA THR A 22 25.32 -32.77 10.80
C THR A 22 23.85 -32.94 10.42
N MET A 23 23.18 -34.01 10.88
CA MET A 23 21.83 -34.36 10.40
C MET A 23 20.68 -33.69 11.18
N VAL A 24 20.93 -33.04 12.32
CA VAL A 24 19.87 -32.40 13.14
C VAL A 24 19.73 -30.89 12.86
N LEU A 25 20.75 -30.23 12.28
CA LEU A 25 20.70 -28.79 11.99
C LEU A 25 19.95 -28.43 10.70
N THR A 26 19.73 -29.37 9.78
CA THR A 26 19.15 -29.09 8.46
C THR A 26 17.65 -28.81 8.50
N ALA A 27 16.92 -29.31 9.51
CA ALA A 27 15.47 -29.15 9.58
C ALA A 27 15.04 -27.71 9.96
N TYR A 28 15.76 -27.06 10.87
CA TYR A 28 15.47 -25.68 11.31
C TYR A 28 16.00 -24.61 10.34
N GLY A 29 17.02 -24.92 9.54
CA GLY A 29 17.59 -24.00 8.56
C GLY A 29 16.70 -23.72 7.34
N SER A 30 15.75 -24.61 7.02
CA SER A 30 14.88 -24.44 5.85
C SER A 30 13.77 -23.39 6.02
N VAL A 31 13.32 -23.16 7.26
CA VAL A 31 12.29 -22.16 7.57
C VAL A 31 12.89 -20.75 7.64
N LEU A 32 14.10 -20.61 8.19
CA LEU A 32 14.86 -19.35 8.17
C LEU A 32 15.44 -19.02 6.79
N SER A 33 15.78 -20.04 5.98
CA SER A 33 16.27 -19.81 4.62
C SER A 33 15.19 -19.27 3.69
N ARG A 34 13.92 -19.70 3.87
CA ARG A 34 12.77 -19.17 3.15
C ARG A 34 12.49 -17.71 3.49
N THR A 35 12.58 -17.30 4.76
CA THR A 35 12.38 -15.89 5.13
C THR A 35 13.50 -15.02 4.57
N THR A 36 14.76 -15.46 4.57
CA THR A 36 15.86 -14.67 3.98
C THR A 36 15.84 -14.61 2.45
N THR A 37 15.30 -15.62 1.77
CA THR A 37 15.16 -15.59 0.30
C THR A 37 13.94 -14.79 -0.14
N GLU A 38 12.83 -14.83 0.61
CA GLU A 38 11.69 -13.94 0.36
C GLU A 38 12.00 -12.49 0.75
N GLU A 39 12.64 -12.24 1.89
CA GLU A 39 13.10 -10.89 2.29
C GLU A 39 14.18 -10.37 1.34
N GLY A 40 15.10 -11.23 0.89
CA GLY A 40 16.12 -10.90 -0.10
C GLY A 40 15.53 -10.63 -1.49
N ALA A 41 14.56 -11.43 -1.93
CA ALA A 41 13.84 -11.22 -3.18
C ALA A 41 12.93 -9.97 -3.11
N LEU A 42 12.29 -9.71 -1.97
CA LEU A 42 11.52 -8.48 -1.73
C LEU A 42 12.45 -7.26 -1.66
N ALA A 43 13.64 -7.38 -1.07
CA ALA A 43 14.65 -6.32 -1.04
C ALA A 43 15.25 -6.07 -2.44
N GLU A 44 15.45 -7.11 -3.23
CA GLU A 44 15.89 -7.02 -4.63
C GLU A 44 14.81 -6.40 -5.52
N LEU A 45 13.54 -6.78 -5.31
CA LEU A 45 12.39 -6.16 -5.99
C LEU A 45 12.18 -4.71 -5.56
N ASP A 46 12.41 -4.38 -4.29
CA ASP A 46 12.36 -3.00 -3.75
C ASP A 46 13.51 -2.14 -4.30
N THR A 47 14.71 -2.71 -4.48
CA THR A 47 15.81 -2.01 -5.16
C THR A 47 15.57 -1.84 -6.65
N LYS A 48 14.90 -2.81 -7.30
CA LYS A 48 14.57 -2.76 -8.73
C LYS A 48 13.36 -1.88 -9.04
N SER A 49 12.44 -1.69 -8.10
CA SER A 49 11.28 -0.80 -8.24
C SER A 49 11.59 0.66 -7.88
N LYS A 50 12.83 1.00 -7.51
CA LYS A 50 13.22 2.39 -7.25
C LYS A 50 13.18 3.19 -8.54
N SER A 51 12.10 3.96 -8.66
CA SER A 51 11.89 5.19 -9.42
C SER A 51 12.77 5.34 -10.66
N VAL A 52 12.14 5.26 -11.84
CA VAL A 52 12.75 5.68 -13.11
C VAL A 52 13.47 7.02 -12.90
N PRO A 53 14.77 7.16 -13.24
CA PRO A 53 15.49 8.42 -13.07
C PRO A 53 14.70 9.57 -13.69
N TYR A 54 14.61 10.73 -13.01
CA TYR A 54 13.83 11.88 -13.49
C TYR A 54 14.15 12.26 -14.95
N SER A 55 15.40 12.08 -15.36
CA SER A 55 15.86 12.32 -16.74
C SER A 55 15.24 11.41 -17.81
N LYS A 56 14.70 10.25 -17.42
CA LYS A 56 14.02 9.28 -18.30
C LYS A 56 12.51 9.30 -18.14
N GLN A 57 11.96 10.18 -17.30
CA GLN A 57 10.53 10.31 -17.14
C GLN A 57 9.98 11.28 -18.20
N GLU A 58 9.29 10.74 -19.20
CA GLU A 58 8.64 11.57 -20.21
C GLU A 58 7.38 12.22 -19.64
N ARG A 59 7.24 13.53 -19.88
CA ARG A 59 6.01 14.26 -19.56
C ARG A 59 4.94 13.80 -20.54
N LEU A 60 3.89 13.16 -20.03
CA LEU A 60 2.73 12.80 -20.83
C LEU A 60 2.17 14.05 -21.53
N PRO A 61 1.61 13.91 -22.75
CA PRO A 61 1.06 15.04 -23.50
C PRO A 61 0.01 15.80 -22.67
N PRO A 62 -0.21 17.09 -22.95
CA PRO A 62 -1.22 17.89 -22.25
C PRO A 62 -2.59 17.21 -22.35
N TRP A 63 -3.40 17.39 -21.31
CA TRP A 63 -4.73 16.79 -21.22
C TRP A 63 -5.56 17.12 -22.46
N THR A 64 -6.19 16.11 -23.03
CA THR A 64 -7.20 16.29 -24.07
C THR A 64 -8.58 16.19 -23.41
N TYR A 65 -9.57 16.97 -23.88
CA TYR A 65 -10.94 16.96 -23.31
C TYR A 65 -11.62 15.57 -23.30
N SER A 66 -11.11 14.62 -24.08
CA SER A 66 -11.52 13.22 -24.12
C SER A 66 -11.09 12.40 -22.90
N ASP A 67 -10.10 12.86 -22.11
CA ASP A 67 -9.63 12.16 -20.91
C ASP A 67 -10.51 12.42 -19.68
N ILE A 68 -11.48 13.34 -19.79
CA ILE A 68 -12.35 13.73 -18.70
C ILE A 68 -13.43 12.67 -18.50
N ARG A 69 -13.54 12.17 -17.27
CA ARG A 69 -14.64 11.30 -16.86
C ARG A 69 -15.89 12.13 -16.60
N TRP A 70 -16.59 12.52 -17.67
CA TRP A 70 -17.76 13.40 -17.63
C TRP A 70 -18.81 13.01 -16.59
N GLY A 71 -19.05 11.73 -16.35
CA GLY A 71 -19.97 11.28 -15.31
C GLY A 71 -19.57 11.72 -13.89
N MET A 72 -18.29 11.64 -13.55
CA MET A 72 -17.80 12.11 -12.25
C MET A 72 -17.78 13.64 -12.18
N ALA A 73 -17.40 14.30 -13.28
CA ALA A 73 -17.40 15.75 -13.37
C ALA A 73 -18.80 16.33 -13.12
N ILE A 74 -19.83 15.80 -13.80
CA ILE A 74 -21.23 16.20 -13.61
C ILE A 74 -21.68 15.92 -12.17
N TYR A 75 -21.31 14.76 -11.61
CA TYR A 75 -21.65 14.40 -10.24
C TYR A 75 -21.09 15.39 -9.20
N ILE A 76 -19.81 15.75 -9.33
CA ILE A 76 -19.16 16.73 -8.44
C ILE A 76 -19.81 18.11 -8.62
N SER A 77 -19.99 18.57 -9.86
CA SER A 77 -20.63 19.85 -10.14
C SER A 77 -22.05 19.93 -9.57
N LEU A 78 -22.84 18.87 -9.72
CA LEU A 78 -24.19 18.78 -9.16
C LEU A 78 -24.17 18.86 -7.63
N THR A 79 -23.25 18.12 -6.99
CA THR A 79 -23.11 18.13 -5.53
C THR A 79 -22.74 19.52 -4.99
N GLN A 80 -21.83 20.23 -5.67
CA GLN A 80 -21.46 21.61 -5.31
C GLN A 80 -22.63 22.58 -5.52
N PHE A 81 -23.39 22.44 -6.61
CA PHE A 81 -24.57 23.24 -6.88
C PHE A 81 -25.64 23.04 -5.80
N LEU A 82 -25.94 21.79 -5.42
CA LEU A 82 -26.86 21.48 -4.33
C LEU A 82 -26.38 22.07 -2.99
N GLY A 83 -25.08 21.99 -2.71
CA GLY A 83 -24.49 22.61 -1.52
C GLY A 83 -24.70 24.12 -1.49
N PHE A 84 -24.46 24.80 -2.61
CA PHE A 84 -24.65 26.25 -2.74
C PHE A 84 -26.12 26.65 -2.57
N VAL A 85 -27.04 25.92 -3.22
CA VAL A 85 -28.49 26.12 -3.04
C VAL A 85 -28.88 25.88 -1.58
N GLY A 86 -28.32 24.85 -0.94
CA GLY A 86 -28.59 24.50 0.46
C GLY A 86 -28.26 25.61 1.46
N ILE A 87 -27.28 26.48 1.17
CA ILE A 87 -26.93 27.64 2.01
C ILE A 87 -28.13 28.59 2.16
N PHE A 88 -28.91 28.80 1.10
CA PHE A 88 -30.09 29.68 1.15
C PHE A 88 -31.24 29.09 1.98
N PHE A 89 -31.26 27.78 2.20
CA PHE A 89 -32.27 27.10 3.01
C PHE A 89 -31.91 26.97 4.49
N LEU A 90 -30.66 27.26 4.87
CA LEU A 90 -30.20 27.24 6.27
C LEU A 90 -31.09 27.99 7.28
N PRO A 91 -31.61 29.21 7.00
CA PRO A 91 -32.44 29.92 7.98
C PRO A 91 -33.80 29.25 8.22
N TYR A 92 -34.25 28.36 7.34
CA TYR A 92 -35.51 27.62 7.47
C TYR A 92 -35.33 26.26 8.15
N CYS A 93 -34.08 25.84 8.41
CA CYS A 93 -33.79 24.56 9.04
C CYS A 93 -33.99 24.60 10.56
N ARG A 94 -34.49 23.50 11.12
CA ARG A 94 -34.55 23.34 12.58
C ARG A 94 -33.15 23.15 13.15
N LEU A 95 -32.90 23.72 14.34
CA LEU A 95 -31.64 23.56 15.08
C LEU A 95 -31.12 22.11 15.19
N PRO A 96 -31.94 21.08 15.48
CA PRO A 96 -31.44 19.69 15.51
C PRO A 96 -30.84 19.23 14.18
N THR A 97 -31.38 19.67 13.03
CA THR A 97 -30.83 19.32 11.71
C THR A 97 -29.45 19.95 11.49
N LEU A 98 -29.28 21.21 11.91
CA LEU A 98 -28.01 21.91 11.83
C LEU A 98 -26.96 21.29 12.77
N ALA A 99 -27.36 20.95 14.00
CA ALA A 99 -26.50 20.26 14.96
C ALA A 99 -26.06 18.88 14.45
N TRP A 100 -26.98 18.12 13.85
CA TRP A 100 -26.68 16.82 13.24
C TRP A 100 -25.67 16.95 12.09
N ALA A 101 -25.89 17.90 11.17
CA ALA A 101 -24.96 18.16 10.07
C ALA A 101 -23.56 18.55 10.57
N PHE A 102 -23.50 19.41 11.60
CA PHE A 102 -22.25 19.82 12.22
C PHE A 102 -21.52 18.64 12.91
N MET A 103 -22.23 17.70 13.51
CA MET A 103 -21.64 16.49 14.10
C MET A 103 -21.14 15.48 13.05
N LEU A 104 -21.80 15.37 11.90
CA LEU A 104 -21.36 14.47 10.83
C LEU A 104 -20.06 14.94 10.15
N TRP A 105 -19.79 16.25 10.15
CA TRP A 105 -18.57 16.81 9.56
C TRP A 105 -17.27 16.25 10.18
N PRO A 106 -17.04 16.33 11.51
CA PRO A 106 -15.84 15.74 12.13
C PRO A 106 -15.84 14.21 12.08
N ILE A 107 -17.00 13.55 12.14
CA ILE A 107 -17.09 12.08 12.03
C ILE A 107 -16.61 11.62 10.65
N SER A 108 -17.08 12.25 9.58
CA SER A 108 -16.64 11.94 8.22
C SER A 108 -15.15 12.25 8.01
N GLY A 109 -14.66 13.38 8.52
CA GLY A 109 -13.24 13.73 8.51
C GLY A 109 -12.36 12.70 9.24
N PHE A 110 -12.81 12.20 10.39
CA PHE A 110 -12.13 11.13 11.13
C PHE A 110 -12.18 9.79 10.37
N GLY A 111 -13.28 9.49 9.70
CA GLY A 111 -13.41 8.30 8.83
C GLY A 111 -12.35 8.24 7.74
N ILE A 112 -12.06 9.38 7.09
CA ILE A 112 -10.99 9.46 6.08
C ILE A 112 -9.62 9.41 6.76
N THR A 113 -9.34 10.29 7.72
CA THR A 113 -7.99 10.49 8.26
C THR A 113 -7.55 9.38 9.20
N GLY A 114 -8.40 9.02 10.15
CA GLY A 114 -8.19 7.90 11.06
C GLY A 114 -8.33 6.57 10.34
N GLY A 115 -9.40 6.42 9.56
CA GLY A 115 -9.70 5.20 8.82
C GLY A 115 -8.91 5.08 7.51
N ALA A 116 -9.44 5.62 6.41
CA ALA A 116 -8.93 5.41 5.03
C ALA A 116 -7.41 5.58 4.94
N HIS A 117 -6.91 6.65 5.53
CA HIS A 117 -5.51 7.05 5.49
C HIS A 117 -4.63 6.22 6.44
N ARG A 118 -4.81 6.35 7.75
CA ARG A 118 -3.87 5.75 8.72
C ARG A 118 -4.06 4.24 8.89
N LEU A 119 -5.30 3.77 8.95
CA LEU A 119 -5.60 2.35 9.18
C LEU A 119 -5.41 1.50 7.91
N TRP A 120 -6.00 1.91 6.78
CA TRP A 120 -6.00 1.09 5.56
C TRP A 120 -4.86 1.40 4.59
N ALA A 121 -4.56 2.68 4.32
CA ALA A 121 -3.49 3.03 3.39
C ALA A 121 -2.10 2.81 3.99
N HIS A 122 -1.83 3.37 5.19
CA HIS A 122 -0.50 3.32 5.84
C HIS A 122 -0.33 2.22 6.89
N ARG A 123 -1.41 1.52 7.28
CA ARG A 123 -1.38 0.45 8.31
C ARG A 123 -0.63 0.86 9.60
N SER A 124 -0.75 2.12 10.02
CA SER A 124 0.03 2.69 11.12
C SER A 124 -0.32 2.09 12.49
N TYR A 125 -1.49 1.48 12.63
CA TYR A 125 -1.93 0.82 13.86
C TYR A 125 -2.84 -0.38 13.57
N LYS A 126 -2.86 -1.36 14.48
CA LYS A 126 -3.78 -2.51 14.44
C LYS A 126 -5.03 -2.17 15.26
N ALA A 127 -6.19 -2.20 14.62
CA ALA A 127 -7.46 -1.89 15.28
C ALA A 127 -8.36 -3.12 15.42
N ASN A 128 -9.15 -3.15 16.49
CA ASN A 128 -10.15 -4.18 16.76
C ASN A 128 -11.30 -4.11 15.74
N PHE A 129 -12.01 -5.23 15.52
CA PHE A 129 -13.09 -5.33 14.55
C PHE A 129 -14.14 -4.20 14.67
N VAL A 130 -14.55 -3.88 15.90
CA VAL A 130 -15.51 -2.80 16.17
C VAL A 130 -15.02 -1.46 15.66
N PHE A 131 -13.75 -1.12 15.93
CA PHE A 131 -13.17 0.13 15.47
C PHE A 131 -13.06 0.17 13.94
N ARG A 132 -12.65 -0.94 13.31
CA ARG A 132 -12.60 -1.04 11.84
C ARG A 132 -13.97 -0.81 11.22
N PHE A 133 -15.02 -1.40 11.80
CA PHE A 133 -16.39 -1.22 11.35
C PHE A 133 -16.89 0.23 11.55
N ALA A 134 -16.62 0.83 12.71
CA ALA A 134 -16.97 2.22 12.98
C ALA A 134 -16.30 3.20 12.00
N THR A 135 -14.99 3.03 11.75
CA THR A 135 -14.27 3.84 10.75
C THR A 135 -14.75 3.58 9.31
N MET A 136 -15.27 2.38 9.02
CA MET A 136 -15.81 2.04 7.70
C MET A 136 -17.10 2.81 7.46
N LEU A 137 -18.01 2.81 8.44
CA LEU A 137 -19.24 3.60 8.39
C LEU A 137 -18.93 5.10 8.30
N ALA A 138 -18.00 5.60 9.11
CA ALA A 138 -17.58 7.00 9.06
C ALA A 138 -17.01 7.39 7.67
N ASN A 139 -16.23 6.50 7.03
CA ASN A 139 -15.75 6.72 5.68
C ASN A 139 -16.87 6.66 4.62
N SER A 140 -17.90 5.83 4.83
CA SER A 140 -19.09 5.83 3.96
C SER A 140 -19.85 7.15 4.02
N VAL A 141 -19.93 7.80 5.19
CA VAL A 141 -20.52 9.14 5.32
C VAL A 141 -19.70 10.19 4.53
N ALA A 142 -18.38 10.02 4.48
CA ALA A 142 -17.49 10.92 3.74
C ALA A 142 -17.63 10.83 2.22
N ASN A 143 -18.15 9.71 1.69
CA ASN A 143 -18.48 9.51 0.28
C ASN A 143 -17.31 9.79 -0.71
N GLN A 144 -16.07 9.45 -0.32
CA GLN A 144 -14.87 9.59 -1.15
C GLN A 144 -14.55 8.33 -1.97
N GLY A 145 -15.59 7.55 -2.31
CA GLY A 145 -15.44 6.23 -2.93
C GLY A 145 -15.10 5.11 -1.93
N THR A 146 -14.86 3.91 -2.47
CA THR A 146 -14.58 2.75 -1.61
C THR A 146 -13.22 2.86 -0.94
N ILE A 147 -13.11 2.33 0.28
CA ILE A 147 -11.84 2.30 1.05
C ILE A 147 -10.71 1.65 0.26
N TYR A 148 -11.03 0.61 -0.54
CA TYR A 148 -10.02 -0.08 -1.35
C TYR A 148 -9.45 0.81 -2.45
N HIS A 149 -10.32 1.46 -3.24
CA HIS A 149 -9.90 2.40 -4.28
C HIS A 149 -9.11 3.56 -3.67
N TRP A 150 -9.61 4.14 -2.58
CA TRP A 150 -8.96 5.24 -1.89
C TRP A 150 -7.56 4.84 -1.39
N ALA A 151 -7.42 3.70 -0.70
CA ALA A 151 -6.13 3.25 -0.18
C ALA A 151 -5.12 2.92 -1.28
N ARG A 152 -5.58 2.33 -2.40
CA ARG A 152 -4.73 2.06 -3.56
C ARG A 152 -4.22 3.35 -4.18
N ASP A 153 -5.13 4.28 -4.46
CA ASP A 153 -4.79 5.54 -5.13
C ASP A 153 -3.90 6.40 -4.22
N HIS A 154 -4.12 6.37 -2.89
CA HIS A 154 -3.28 7.05 -1.90
C HIS A 154 -1.85 6.50 -1.83
N ARG A 155 -1.67 5.17 -1.85
CA ARG A 155 -0.34 4.55 -1.92
C ARG A 155 0.37 4.89 -3.23
N THR A 156 -0.38 4.87 -4.32
CA THR A 156 0.11 5.24 -5.65
C THR A 156 0.52 6.71 -5.68
N HIS A 157 -0.23 7.59 -5.03
CA HIS A 157 0.08 9.02 -4.89
C HIS A 157 1.39 9.24 -4.13
N HIS A 158 1.59 8.57 -3.00
CA HIS A 158 2.86 8.63 -2.27
C HIS A 158 4.04 8.02 -3.04
N PHE A 159 3.82 6.91 -3.75
CA PHE A 159 4.88 6.26 -4.52
C PHE A 159 5.32 7.11 -5.73
N HIS A 160 4.38 7.81 -6.38
CA HIS A 160 4.66 8.61 -7.56
C HIS A 160 4.86 10.10 -7.27
N SER A 161 4.87 10.55 -6.00
CA SER A 161 5.01 11.99 -5.67
C SER A 161 6.27 12.61 -6.28
N GLU A 162 7.35 11.83 -6.34
CA GLU A 162 8.65 12.23 -6.89
C GLU A 162 8.82 11.88 -8.39
N THR A 163 7.74 11.42 -9.05
CA THR A 163 7.75 11.00 -10.46
C THR A 163 6.98 12.02 -11.31
N VAL A 164 7.41 12.30 -12.54
CA VAL A 164 6.62 13.10 -13.52
C VAL A 164 5.21 12.52 -13.72
N ALA A 165 5.03 11.20 -13.51
CA ALA A 165 3.72 10.54 -13.49
C ALA A 165 2.82 10.95 -12.30
N GLY A 166 3.39 11.36 -11.16
CA GLY A 166 2.65 11.86 -9.99
C GLY A 166 1.88 13.14 -10.27
N MET A 167 2.41 13.99 -11.14
CA MET A 167 1.71 15.21 -11.60
C MET A 167 0.38 14.87 -12.29
N ARG A 168 0.30 13.76 -13.03
CA ARG A 168 -0.96 13.30 -13.66
C ARG A 168 -1.92 12.67 -12.65
N MET A 169 -1.42 11.89 -11.69
CA MET A 169 -2.25 11.24 -10.68
C MET A 169 -2.89 12.25 -9.72
N SER A 170 -2.23 13.38 -9.44
CA SER A 170 -2.78 14.45 -8.62
C SER A 170 -4.05 15.09 -9.22
N VAL A 171 -4.16 15.12 -10.56
CA VAL A 171 -5.29 15.78 -11.26
C VAL A 171 -6.44 14.80 -11.60
N ARG A 172 -6.19 13.49 -11.71
CA ARG A 172 -7.24 12.48 -11.99
C ARG A 172 -8.13 12.10 -10.79
N VAL A 173 -7.75 12.53 -9.59
CA VAL A 173 -8.47 12.25 -8.34
C VAL A 173 -9.47 13.39 -8.01
N LEU A 174 -9.41 14.50 -8.75
CA LEU A 174 -10.42 15.56 -8.76
C LEU A 174 -11.42 15.35 -9.91
#